data_AF-A0A2T0SSK6-F1
#
_entry.id   AF-A0A2T0SSK6-F1
#
_cell.length_a   1.000
_cell.length_b   1.000
_cell.length_c   1.000
_cell.angle_alpha   90.00
_cell.angle_beta   90.00
_cell.angle_gamma   90.00
#
_symmetry.space_group_name_H-M   'P 1'
#
loop_
_entity.id
_entity.type
_entity.pdbx_description
1 polymer ?
#
loop_
_entity_poly.entity_id
_entity_poly.type
_entity_poly.pdbx_seq_one_letter_code
_entity_poly.pdbx_strand_id
1 'polypeptide(L)'
;MTGTVTTAALVRRLFNVTEASRSAFNWWYSRRPRVAEHALRHDAVVVNATDAAEAEEVFRRDSLGSALTARGQPVLEIDDWRPEFALPHVFHHAVERLGRLPGWAEFRGFCEADEQASAMLWRPSAELIGEVVERGVEGSVARAAMRRRVGREYAVFVRSLYLAAALRERGLGVLVHPLAETVFRVDAWAGRVVFTLNGTVHRSEELLFQAMPPFFFESVPGSADGLPSGGQLDSVVRRLTPAT
;
A
#
# COMPACT_ATOMS: atom_id res chain seq x y z
N MET A 1 -15.51 2.67 19.63
CA MET A 1 -15.94 2.84 18.24
C MET A 1 -15.74 1.51 17.53
N THR A 2 -16.79 0.90 16.99
CA THR A 2 -16.64 -0.25 16.08
C THR A 2 -15.93 0.25 14.82
N GLY A 3 -14.68 -0.18 14.60
CA GLY A 3 -13.92 0.19 13.42
C GLY A 3 -14.70 -0.18 12.15
N THR A 4 -14.74 0.71 11.17
CA THR A 4 -15.39 0.45 9.88
C THR A 4 -14.62 -0.67 9.17
N VAL A 5 -15.23 -1.85 9.08
CA VAL A 5 -14.69 -2.96 8.31
C VAL A 5 -14.85 -2.64 6.82
N THR A 6 -13.74 -2.50 6.11
CA THR A 6 -13.76 -2.35 4.66
C THR A 6 -13.46 -3.70 4.02
N THR A 7 -14.46 -4.29 3.36
CA THR A 7 -14.34 -5.60 2.70
C THR A 7 -14.11 -5.45 1.21
N ALA A 8 -13.57 -6.50 0.58
CA ALA A 8 -13.46 -6.58 -0.87
C ALA A 8 -14.81 -6.42 -1.61
N ALA A 9 -15.92 -6.85 -1.00
CA ALA A 9 -17.25 -6.69 -1.58
C ALA A 9 -17.67 -5.21 -1.66
N LEU A 10 -17.35 -4.41 -0.63
CA LEU A 10 -17.59 -2.96 -0.63
C LEU A 10 -16.74 -2.26 -1.70
N VAL A 11 -15.46 -2.61 -1.79
CA VAL A 11 -14.54 -2.07 -2.81
C VAL A 11 -15.05 -2.36 -4.22
N ARG A 12 -15.45 -3.60 -4.50
CA ARG A 12 -16.02 -3.97 -5.81
C ARG A 12 -17.29 -3.20 -6.10
N ARG A 13 -18.20 -3.06 -5.12
CA ARG A 13 -19.43 -2.29 -5.31
C ARG A 13 -19.14 -0.84 -5.69
N LEU A 14 -18.12 -0.24 -5.11
CA LEU A 14 -17.77 1.17 -5.33
C LEU A 14 -17.04 1.39 -6.67
N PHE A 15 -16.01 0.60 -6.95
CA PHE A 15 -15.10 0.88 -8.07
C PHE A 15 -15.35 0.04 -9.32
N ASN A 16 -16.04 -1.10 -9.22
CA ASN A 16 -16.33 -1.98 -10.35
C ASN A 16 -17.54 -1.53 -11.19
N VAL A 17 -17.64 -0.22 -11.45
CA VAL A 17 -18.85 0.46 -11.95
C VAL A 17 -18.80 0.83 -13.43
N THR A 18 -17.61 0.93 -14.03
CA THR A 18 -17.43 1.22 -15.46
C THR A 18 -17.11 -0.05 -16.25
N GLU A 19 -17.17 0.00 -17.57
CA GLU A 19 -16.68 -1.10 -18.40
C GLU A 19 -15.18 -1.31 -18.24
N ALA A 20 -14.40 -0.23 -18.20
CA ALA A 20 -12.95 -0.28 -18.03
C ALA A 20 -12.56 -0.94 -16.69
N SER A 21 -13.22 -0.58 -15.58
CA SER A 21 -12.90 -1.15 -14.27
C SER A 21 -13.36 -2.62 -14.15
N ARG A 22 -14.49 -2.99 -14.77
CA ARG A 22 -14.92 -4.40 -14.90
C ARG A 22 -13.93 -5.24 -15.69
N SER A 23 -13.47 -4.74 -16.82
CA SER A 23 -12.47 -5.42 -17.64
C SER A 23 -11.14 -5.58 -16.91
N ALA A 24 -10.69 -4.54 -16.19
CA ALA A 24 -9.50 -4.61 -15.35
C ALA A 24 -9.63 -5.67 -14.24
N PHE A 25 -10.76 -5.70 -13.53
CA PHE A 25 -11.02 -6.70 -12.49
C PHE A 25 -11.05 -8.12 -13.05
N ASN A 26 -11.79 -8.38 -14.13
CA ASN A 26 -11.92 -9.71 -14.72
C ASN A 26 -10.58 -10.22 -15.27
N TRP A 27 -9.81 -9.34 -15.93
CA TRP A 27 -8.47 -9.67 -16.41
C TRP A 27 -7.55 -10.04 -15.25
N TRP A 28 -7.50 -9.22 -14.20
CA TRP A 28 -6.67 -9.49 -13.02
C TRP A 28 -7.09 -10.79 -12.32
N TYR A 29 -8.39 -10.98 -12.10
CA TYR A 29 -8.95 -12.15 -11.43
C TYR A 29 -8.60 -13.46 -12.15
N SER A 30 -8.74 -13.48 -13.48
CA SER A 30 -8.42 -14.67 -14.29
C SER A 30 -6.93 -14.99 -14.37
N ARG A 31 -6.06 -13.98 -14.28
CA ARG A 31 -4.60 -14.15 -14.40
C ARG A 31 -3.91 -14.44 -13.08
N ARG A 32 -4.52 -14.10 -11.94
CA ARG A 32 -3.90 -14.21 -10.61
C ARG A 32 -4.85 -14.86 -9.59
N PRO A 33 -5.30 -16.11 -9.82
CA PRO A 33 -6.35 -16.73 -9.00
C PRO A 33 -5.99 -16.81 -7.51
N ARG A 34 -4.74 -17.14 -7.15
CA ARG A 34 -4.27 -17.20 -5.76
C ARG A 34 -4.27 -15.83 -5.09
N VAL A 35 -3.76 -14.81 -5.79
CA VAL A 35 -3.76 -13.42 -5.31
C VAL A 35 -5.18 -12.90 -5.17
N ALA A 36 -6.05 -13.23 -6.12
CA ALA A 36 -7.44 -12.82 -6.12
C ALA A 36 -8.21 -13.42 -4.95
N GLU A 37 -8.03 -14.72 -4.69
CA GLU A 37 -8.60 -15.39 -3.53
C GLU A 37 -8.20 -14.70 -2.23
N HIS A 38 -6.92 -14.39 -2.05
CA HIS A 38 -6.42 -13.70 -0.86
C HIS A 38 -6.99 -12.28 -0.73
N ALA A 39 -6.90 -11.46 -1.78
CA ALA A 39 -7.40 -10.09 -1.76
C ALA A 39 -8.93 -9.98 -1.61
N LEU A 40 -9.69 -11.00 -2.05
CA LEU A 40 -11.15 -11.04 -1.87
C LEU A 40 -11.58 -11.48 -0.48
N ARG A 41 -10.72 -12.18 0.28
CA ARG A 41 -10.95 -12.52 1.69
C ARG A 41 -10.43 -11.46 2.66
N HIS A 42 -9.71 -10.48 2.17
CA HIS A 42 -9.12 -9.45 3.01
C HIS A 42 -10.21 -8.51 3.55
N ASP A 43 -10.17 -8.31 4.87
CA ASP A 43 -10.94 -7.29 5.57
C ASP A 43 -9.94 -6.27 6.12
N ALA A 44 -10.04 -5.04 5.62
CA ALA A 44 -9.20 -3.94 6.07
C ALA A 44 -9.83 -3.31 7.32
N VAL A 45 -9.40 -3.76 8.50
CA VAL A 45 -9.90 -3.33 9.80
C VAL A 45 -8.83 -2.53 10.53
N VAL A 46 -7.69 -3.17 10.81
CA VAL A 46 -6.58 -2.58 11.56
C VAL A 46 -5.97 -1.42 10.78
N VAL A 47 -5.73 -1.57 9.48
CA VAL A 47 -5.18 -0.48 8.64
C VAL A 47 -6.09 0.76 8.58
N ASN A 48 -7.41 0.56 8.69
CA ASN A 48 -8.39 1.66 8.73
C ASN A 48 -8.57 2.23 10.14
N ALA A 49 -8.12 1.50 11.17
CA ALA A 49 -8.12 1.92 12.57
C ALA A 49 -6.80 2.54 13.03
N THR A 50 -5.70 2.36 12.27
CA THR A 50 -4.41 3.00 12.53
C THR A 50 -4.58 4.52 12.65
N ASP A 51 -4.04 5.08 13.74
CA ASP A 51 -3.98 6.51 14.00
C ASP A 51 -2.71 7.13 13.40
N ALA A 52 -2.71 8.45 13.25
CA ALA A 52 -1.61 9.15 12.60
C ALA A 52 -0.34 9.13 13.47
N ALA A 53 -0.47 9.10 14.80
CA ALA A 53 0.66 9.10 15.71
C ALA A 53 1.45 7.78 15.64
N GLU A 54 0.77 6.64 15.62
CA GLU A 54 1.36 5.31 15.44
C GLU A 54 2.11 5.24 14.11
N ALA A 55 1.46 5.63 13.01
CA ALA A 55 2.07 5.59 11.69
C ALA A 55 3.28 6.54 11.57
N GLU A 56 3.18 7.74 12.15
CA GLU A 56 4.29 8.69 12.21
C GLU A 56 5.46 8.17 13.04
N GLU A 57 5.21 7.55 14.19
CA GLU A 57 6.24 6.95 15.02
C GLU A 57 6.98 5.85 14.26
N VAL A 58 6.25 4.93 13.62
CA VAL A 58 6.84 3.87 12.79
C VAL A 58 7.65 4.47 11.64
N PHE A 59 7.13 5.51 10.98
CA PHE A 59 7.81 6.19 9.87
C PHE A 59 9.12 6.84 10.30
N ARG A 60 9.12 7.53 11.45
CA ARG A 60 10.28 8.27 11.97
C ARG A 60 11.34 7.38 12.61
N ARG A 61 10.98 6.18 13.08
CA ARG A 61 11.95 5.26 13.69
C ARG A 61 13.06 4.90 12.69
N ASP A 62 14.31 5.00 13.15
CA ASP A 62 15.55 4.75 12.38
C ASP A 62 15.57 3.42 11.60
N SER A 63 14.76 2.43 12.02
CA SER A 63 14.63 1.13 11.37
C SER A 63 14.21 1.21 9.89
N LEU A 64 13.37 2.17 9.51
CA LEU A 64 12.96 2.41 8.12
C LEU A 64 14.06 3.17 7.36
N GLY A 65 14.68 4.15 8.02
CA GLY A 65 15.86 4.86 7.52
C GLY A 65 17.00 3.91 7.16
N SER A 66 17.27 2.87 7.95
CA SER A 66 18.33 1.90 7.66
C SER A 66 18.08 1.08 6.37
N ALA A 67 16.82 0.81 6.03
CA ALA A 67 16.45 0.11 4.80
C ALA A 67 16.56 1.03 3.57
N LEU A 68 16.26 2.32 3.74
CA LEU A 68 16.36 3.35 2.71
C LEU A 68 17.80 3.84 2.47
N THR A 69 18.61 3.92 3.53
CA THR A 69 19.98 4.46 3.52
C THR A 69 21.04 3.41 3.21
N ALA A 70 20.64 2.14 3.02
CA ALA A 70 21.52 1.08 2.53
C ALA A 70 22.05 1.44 1.13
N ARG A 71 23.14 2.21 1.10
CA ARG A 71 23.96 2.45 -0.09
C ARG A 71 24.51 1.10 -0.53
N GLY A 72 23.99 0.61 -1.64
CA GLY A 72 24.42 -0.63 -2.25
C GLY A 72 24.30 -0.48 -3.75
N GLN A 73 25.13 -1.20 -4.49
CA GLN A 73 25.01 -1.24 -5.94
C GLN A 73 23.57 -1.65 -6.34
N PRO A 74 22.99 -1.02 -7.37
CA PRO A 74 21.71 -1.47 -7.91
C PRO A 74 21.88 -2.90 -8.43
N VAL A 75 20.85 -3.71 -8.23
CA VAL A 75 20.78 -5.07 -8.77
C VAL A 75 19.48 -5.10 -9.55
N LEU A 76 19.57 -4.88 -10.86
CA LEU A 76 18.43 -4.55 -11.71
C LEU A 76 17.32 -5.61 -11.62
N GLU A 77 17.68 -6.89 -11.57
CA GLU A 77 16.74 -8.00 -11.44
C GLU A 77 15.91 -7.92 -10.16
N ILE A 78 16.50 -7.44 -9.06
CA ILE A 78 15.81 -7.23 -7.78
C ILE A 78 15.02 -5.91 -7.80
N ASP A 79 15.59 -4.86 -8.39
CA ASP A 79 14.94 -3.55 -8.46
C ASP A 79 13.67 -3.61 -9.34
N ASP A 80 13.71 -4.36 -10.46
CA ASP A 80 12.61 -4.58 -11.40
C ASP A 80 11.71 -5.78 -11.05
N TRP A 81 12.00 -6.46 -9.94
CA TRP A 81 11.24 -7.63 -9.52
C TRP A 81 9.75 -7.32 -9.30
N ARG A 82 8.90 -8.16 -9.86
CA ARG A 82 7.44 -8.10 -9.75
C ARG A 82 6.92 -9.42 -9.16
N PRO A 83 6.84 -9.55 -7.82
CA PRO A 83 6.30 -10.75 -7.19
C PRO A 83 4.86 -11.04 -7.62
N GLU A 84 4.43 -12.29 -7.42
CA GLU A 84 3.03 -12.70 -7.66
C GLU A 84 2.07 -11.84 -6.81
N PHE A 85 2.37 -11.71 -5.51
CA PHE A 85 1.69 -10.80 -4.60
C PHE A 85 2.36 -9.43 -4.64
N ALA A 86 1.58 -8.38 -4.92
CA ALA A 86 2.07 -7.01 -4.77
C ALA A 86 2.49 -6.77 -3.31
N LEU A 87 3.59 -6.05 -3.10
CA LEU A 87 4.12 -5.78 -1.76
C LEU A 87 3.09 -5.17 -0.79
N PRO A 88 2.21 -4.23 -1.22
CA PRO A 88 1.12 -3.75 -0.38
C PRO A 88 0.20 -4.84 0.18
N HIS A 89 -0.07 -5.92 -0.57
CA HIS A 89 -0.86 -7.04 -0.03
C HIS A 89 -0.21 -7.70 1.18
N VAL A 90 1.12 -7.86 1.14
CA VAL A 90 1.89 -8.45 2.23
C VAL A 90 1.88 -7.52 3.46
N PHE A 91 1.98 -6.22 3.23
CA PHE A 91 1.97 -5.22 4.29
C PHE A 91 0.60 -5.16 4.98
N HIS A 92 -0.47 -5.10 4.20
CA HIS A 92 -1.84 -5.20 4.68
C HIS A 92 -2.06 -6.48 5.51
N HIS A 93 -1.65 -7.65 4.97
CA HIS A 93 -1.75 -8.92 5.70
C HIS A 93 -1.00 -8.87 7.04
N ALA A 94 0.21 -8.33 7.07
CA ALA A 94 0.99 -8.20 8.31
C ALA A 94 0.29 -7.33 9.35
N VAL A 95 -0.22 -6.16 8.95
CA VAL A 95 -0.92 -5.24 9.87
C VAL A 95 -2.18 -5.89 10.44
N GLU A 96 -3.01 -6.51 9.60
CA GLU A 96 -4.25 -7.16 10.04
C GLU A 96 -3.97 -8.37 10.95
N ARG A 97 -2.94 -9.16 10.66
CA ARG A 97 -2.58 -10.34 11.48
C ARG A 97 -1.95 -9.99 12.82
N LEU A 98 -1.14 -8.94 12.85
CA LEU A 98 -0.49 -8.46 14.09
C LEU A 98 -1.41 -7.59 14.94
N GLY A 99 -2.51 -7.08 14.39
CA GLY A 99 -3.44 -6.21 15.09
C GLY A 99 -2.92 -4.78 15.31
N ARG A 100 -1.80 -4.42 14.68
CA ARG A 100 -1.15 -3.10 14.75
C ARG A 100 -0.14 -2.91 13.62
N LEU A 101 0.38 -1.70 13.44
CA LEU A 101 1.40 -1.41 12.45
C LEU A 101 2.80 -1.84 12.95
N PRO A 102 3.46 -2.85 12.34
CA PRO A 102 4.77 -3.28 12.82
C PRO A 102 5.89 -2.30 12.44
N GLY A 103 6.98 -2.32 13.21
CA GLY A 103 8.25 -1.74 12.76
C GLY A 103 8.90 -2.58 11.66
N TRP A 104 9.94 -2.07 10.98
CA TRP A 104 10.60 -2.78 9.89
C TRP A 104 11.19 -4.15 10.29
N ALA A 105 11.89 -4.19 11.43
CA ALA A 105 12.51 -5.44 11.92
C ALA A 105 11.45 -6.51 12.26
N GLU A 106 10.35 -6.07 12.87
CA GLU A 106 9.22 -6.94 13.20
C GLU A 106 8.51 -7.44 11.95
N PHE A 107 8.22 -6.57 10.98
CA PHE A 107 7.63 -6.96 9.70
C PHE A 107 8.45 -8.06 9.01
N ARG A 108 9.78 -7.94 9.02
CA ARG A 108 10.67 -8.97 8.47
C ARG A 108 10.57 -10.28 9.23
N GLY A 109 10.61 -10.25 10.56
CA GLY A 109 10.46 -11.45 11.39
C GLY A 109 9.10 -12.11 11.16
N PHE A 110 8.04 -11.31 10.99
CA PHE A 110 6.70 -11.80 10.65
C PHE A 110 6.67 -12.48 9.28
N CYS A 111 7.31 -11.90 8.25
CA CYS A 111 7.39 -12.54 6.93
C CYS A 111 8.12 -13.88 6.95
N GLU A 112 9.12 -14.04 7.83
CA GLU A 112 9.84 -15.29 7.99
C GLU A 112 8.99 -16.34 8.74
N ALA A 113 8.27 -15.94 9.79
CA ALA A 113 7.58 -16.85 10.70
C ALA A 113 6.13 -17.21 10.30
N ASP A 114 5.36 -16.27 9.72
CA ASP A 114 3.98 -16.52 9.29
C ASP A 114 3.96 -17.25 7.96
N GLU A 115 3.28 -18.40 7.90
CA GLU A 115 3.29 -19.27 6.72
C GLU A 115 2.79 -18.55 5.45
N GLN A 116 1.71 -17.78 5.58
CA GLN A 116 1.11 -17.05 4.47
C GLN A 116 2.01 -15.91 4.00
N ALA A 117 2.53 -15.09 4.92
CA ALA A 117 3.47 -14.02 4.59
C ALA A 117 4.78 -14.58 3.99
N SER A 118 5.24 -15.73 4.49
CA SER A 118 6.42 -16.42 4.00
C SER A 118 6.26 -16.86 2.55
N ALA A 119 5.10 -17.44 2.21
CA ALA A 119 4.76 -17.81 0.84
C ALA A 119 4.57 -16.60 -0.08
N MET A 120 4.03 -15.49 0.42
CA MET A 120 3.77 -14.28 -0.36
C MET A 120 5.05 -13.48 -0.69
N LEU A 121 6.03 -13.47 0.22
CA LEU A 121 7.20 -12.59 0.12
C LEU A 121 8.53 -13.27 0.45
N TRP A 122 8.65 -13.90 1.62
CA TRP A 122 9.95 -14.37 2.11
C TRP A 122 10.62 -15.40 1.20
N ARG A 123 9.90 -16.47 0.83
CA ARG A 123 10.44 -17.53 -0.04
C ARG A 123 10.69 -17.01 -1.45
N PRO A 124 9.76 -16.30 -2.13
CA PRO A 124 10.03 -15.70 -3.43
C PRO A 124 11.23 -14.73 -3.43
N SER A 125 11.42 -13.97 -2.36
CA SER A 125 12.60 -13.11 -2.21
C SER A 125 13.89 -13.93 -2.07
N ALA A 126 13.88 -15.00 -1.27
CA ALA A 126 15.03 -15.88 -1.09
C ALA A 126 15.41 -16.61 -2.40
N GLU A 127 14.40 -17.07 -3.15
CA GLU A 127 14.56 -17.67 -4.48
C GLU A 127 15.24 -16.70 -5.45
N LEU A 128 14.72 -15.48 -5.59
CA LEU A 128 15.33 -14.48 -6.48
C LEU A 128 16.75 -14.09 -6.04
N ILE A 129 17.00 -13.98 -4.73
CA ILE A 129 18.35 -13.75 -4.22
C ILE A 129 19.28 -14.89 -4.65
N GLY A 130 18.83 -16.16 -4.54
CA GLY A 130 19.58 -17.33 -4.99
C GLY A 130 19.93 -17.26 -6.48
N GLU A 131 18.93 -17.01 -7.33
CA GLU A 131 19.13 -16.90 -8.78
C GLU A 131 20.16 -15.81 -9.17
N VAL A 132 20.08 -14.66 -8.52
CA VAL A 132 20.97 -13.53 -8.81
C VAL A 132 22.40 -13.82 -8.32
N VAL A 133 22.54 -14.56 -7.20
CA VAL A 133 23.84 -15.03 -6.71
C VAL A 133 24.46 -16.06 -7.65
N GLU A 134 23.67 -16.98 -8.19
CA GLU A 134 24.13 -17.95 -9.20
C GLU A 134 24.63 -17.27 -10.48
N ARG A 135 24.09 -16.10 -10.82
CA ARG A 135 24.54 -15.26 -11.94
C ARG A 135 25.77 -14.41 -11.62
N GLY A 136 26.36 -14.54 -10.43
CA GLY A 136 27.65 -13.96 -10.06
C GLY A 136 27.58 -12.71 -9.19
N VAL A 137 26.39 -12.29 -8.73
CA VAL A 137 26.28 -11.19 -7.76
C VAL A 137 26.68 -11.70 -6.37
N GLU A 138 27.44 -10.90 -5.62
CA GLU A 138 27.77 -11.25 -4.24
C GLU A 138 26.50 -11.38 -3.37
N GLY A 139 26.39 -12.47 -2.60
CA GLY A 139 25.19 -12.73 -1.80
C GLY A 139 24.86 -11.64 -0.77
N SER A 140 25.85 -10.93 -0.23
CA SER A 140 25.60 -9.81 0.68
C SER A 140 24.95 -8.63 -0.07
N VAL A 141 25.39 -8.35 -1.30
CA VAL A 141 24.86 -7.30 -2.18
C VAL A 141 23.43 -7.63 -2.61
N ALA A 142 23.15 -8.86 -3.05
CA ALA A 142 21.80 -9.28 -3.42
C ALA A 142 20.81 -9.15 -2.25
N ARG A 143 21.19 -9.61 -1.04
CA ARG A 143 20.36 -9.46 0.18
C ARG A 143 20.13 -8.00 0.56
N ALA A 144 21.15 -7.14 0.42
CA ALA A 144 21.02 -5.71 0.69
C ALA A 144 20.09 -5.02 -0.32
N ALA A 145 20.21 -5.35 -1.61
CA ALA A 145 19.32 -4.84 -2.65
C ALA A 145 17.86 -5.25 -2.41
N MET A 146 17.60 -6.52 -2.06
CA MET A 146 16.25 -7.00 -1.75
C MET A 146 15.66 -6.28 -0.52
N ARG A 147 16.46 -6.14 0.54
CA ARG A 147 16.06 -5.41 1.75
C ARG A 147 15.70 -3.96 1.43
N ARG A 148 16.50 -3.28 0.62
CA ARG A 148 16.25 -1.91 0.17
C ARG A 148 14.97 -1.82 -0.67
N ARG A 149 14.79 -2.74 -1.62
CA ARG A 149 13.62 -2.81 -2.51
C ARG A 149 12.32 -2.91 -1.74
N VAL A 150 12.24 -3.85 -0.79
CA VAL A 150 11.04 -4.09 0.03
C VAL A 150 10.87 -2.98 1.07
N GLY A 151 11.96 -2.56 1.73
CA GLY A 151 11.93 -1.51 2.74
C GLY A 151 11.47 -0.15 2.20
N ARG A 152 11.82 0.17 0.95
CA ARG A 152 11.32 1.37 0.27
C ARG A 152 9.81 1.35 0.09
N GLU A 153 9.25 0.24 -0.36
CA GLU A 153 7.78 0.13 -0.49
C GLU A 153 7.09 0.11 0.87
N TYR A 154 7.72 -0.49 1.87
CA TYR A 154 7.21 -0.45 3.24
C TYR A 154 7.13 0.98 3.77
N ALA A 155 8.14 1.82 3.48
CA ALA A 155 8.12 3.24 3.82
C ALA A 155 6.96 3.98 3.15
N VAL A 156 6.75 3.73 1.85
CA VAL A 156 5.64 4.31 1.08
C VAL A 156 4.30 3.88 1.66
N PHE A 157 4.16 2.61 2.05
CA PHE A 157 2.95 2.08 2.69
C PHE A 157 2.67 2.74 4.05
N VAL A 158 3.67 2.79 4.95
CA VAL A 158 3.53 3.44 6.26
C VAL A 158 3.16 4.90 6.12
N ARG A 159 3.82 5.63 5.20
CA ARG A 159 3.48 7.02 4.87
C ARG A 159 2.05 7.15 4.37
N SER A 160 1.59 6.23 3.52
CA SER A 160 0.21 6.23 3.01
C SER A 160 -0.80 6.01 4.15
N LEU A 161 -0.51 5.12 5.09
CA LEU A 161 -1.36 4.94 6.28
C LEU A 161 -1.37 6.19 7.18
N TYR A 162 -0.23 6.85 7.39
CA TYR A 162 -0.17 8.13 8.09
C TYR A 162 -1.09 9.16 7.45
N LEU A 163 -1.02 9.33 6.12
CA LEU A 163 -1.84 10.30 5.41
C LEU A 163 -3.33 9.98 5.51
N ALA A 164 -3.71 8.72 5.32
CA ALA A 164 -5.08 8.29 5.46
C ALA A 164 -5.61 8.56 6.89
N ALA A 165 -4.83 8.20 7.91
CA ALA A 165 -5.17 8.42 9.31
C ALA A 165 -5.28 9.92 9.65
N ALA A 166 -4.32 10.73 9.22
CA ALA A 166 -4.30 12.16 9.51
C ALA A 166 -5.46 12.92 8.85
N LEU A 167 -5.91 12.46 7.67
CA LEU A 167 -7.13 12.97 7.04
C LEU A 167 -8.40 12.50 7.77
N ARG A 168 -8.43 11.25 8.27
CA ARG A 168 -9.52 10.74 9.12
C ARG A 168 -9.71 11.54 10.39
N GLU A 169 -8.62 11.83 11.09
CA GLU A 169 -8.64 12.63 12.32
C GLU A 169 -9.16 14.05 12.09
N ARG A 170 -9.10 14.54 10.85
CA ARG A 170 -9.67 15.84 10.42
C ARG A 170 -11.10 15.74 9.90
N GLY A 171 -11.75 14.59 10.09
CA GLY A 171 -13.16 14.38 9.78
C GLY A 171 -13.46 13.81 8.40
N LEU A 172 -12.44 13.50 7.57
CA LEU A 172 -12.68 12.82 6.29
C LEU A 172 -12.82 11.31 6.51
N GLY A 173 -13.86 10.67 5.98
CA GLY A 173 -14.02 9.20 6.06
C GLY A 173 -13.07 8.42 5.13
N VAL A 174 -11.74 8.61 5.27
CA VAL A 174 -10.73 8.02 4.37
C VAL A 174 -10.52 6.53 4.67
N LEU A 175 -10.67 5.71 3.64
CA LEU A 175 -10.53 4.26 3.68
C LEU A 175 -9.42 3.79 2.72
N VAL A 176 -8.78 2.68 3.09
CA VAL A 176 -7.79 1.96 2.27
C VAL A 176 -8.18 0.49 2.16
N HIS A 177 -7.76 -0.16 1.06
CA HIS A 177 -7.93 -1.60 0.87
C HIS A 177 -7.03 -2.15 -0.24
N PRO A 178 -6.39 -3.32 -0.06
CA PRO A 178 -5.44 -3.87 -1.05
C PRO A 178 -6.05 -4.12 -2.43
N LEU A 179 -7.30 -4.59 -2.49
CA LEU A 179 -8.03 -4.73 -3.77
C LEU A 179 -8.20 -3.39 -4.51
N ALA A 180 -8.46 -2.29 -3.79
CA ALA A 180 -8.63 -0.97 -4.38
C ALA A 180 -7.32 -0.50 -5.03
N GLU A 181 -6.21 -0.68 -4.32
CA GLU A 181 -4.88 -0.32 -4.78
C GLU A 181 -4.44 -1.15 -5.98
N THR A 182 -4.54 -2.48 -5.89
CA THR A 182 -3.98 -3.38 -6.91
C THR A 182 -4.79 -3.42 -8.20
N VAL A 183 -6.12 -3.39 -8.10
CA VAL A 183 -7.00 -3.55 -9.28
C VAL A 183 -7.47 -2.21 -9.81
N PHE A 184 -7.91 -1.33 -8.93
CA PHE A 184 -8.53 -0.07 -9.31
C PHE A 184 -7.56 1.11 -9.25
N ARG A 185 -6.29 0.88 -8.83
CA ARG A 185 -5.23 1.89 -8.73
C ARG A 185 -5.63 3.07 -7.82
N VAL A 186 -6.38 2.76 -6.76
CA VAL A 186 -6.87 3.71 -5.75
C VAL A 186 -6.07 3.52 -4.47
N ASP A 187 -5.22 4.49 -4.11
CA ASP A 187 -4.43 4.44 -2.87
C ASP A 187 -5.35 4.53 -1.64
N ALA A 188 -6.27 5.50 -1.66
CA ALA A 188 -7.30 5.70 -0.62
C ALA A 188 -8.53 6.42 -1.19
N TRP A 189 -9.65 6.41 -0.47
CA TRP A 189 -10.85 7.15 -0.88
C TRP A 189 -11.72 7.60 0.30
N ALA A 190 -12.54 8.63 0.09
CA ALA A 190 -13.63 9.03 0.98
C ALA A 190 -14.90 9.28 0.14
N GLY A 191 -15.91 8.44 0.29
CA GLY A 191 -17.09 8.48 -0.59
C GLY A 191 -16.69 8.24 -2.07
N ARG A 192 -16.90 9.25 -2.92
CA ARG A 192 -16.47 9.24 -4.33
C ARG A 192 -15.26 10.15 -4.62
N VAL A 193 -14.52 10.54 -3.58
CA VAL A 193 -13.23 11.22 -3.74
C VAL A 193 -12.12 10.18 -3.64
N VAL A 194 -11.31 10.07 -4.69
CA VAL A 194 -10.15 9.18 -4.78
C VAL A 194 -8.88 10.00 -4.51
N PHE A 195 -8.06 9.52 -3.58
CA PHE A 195 -6.82 10.17 -3.21
C PHE A 195 -5.62 9.49 -3.88
N THR A 196 -4.66 10.28 -4.34
CA THR A 196 -3.28 9.82 -4.53
C THR A 196 -2.45 10.30 -3.34
N LEU A 197 -1.91 9.36 -2.57
CA LEU A 197 -1.22 9.67 -1.33
C LEU A 197 0.27 9.97 -1.56
N ASN A 198 0.81 9.55 -2.70
CA ASN A 198 2.23 9.70 -3.04
C ASN A 198 2.50 10.81 -4.05
N GLY A 199 1.54 11.72 -4.28
CA GLY A 199 1.70 12.86 -5.20
C GLY A 199 1.84 12.46 -6.68
N THR A 200 1.51 11.22 -7.03
CA THR A 200 1.58 10.70 -8.40
C THR A 200 0.30 10.98 -9.20
N VAL A 201 0.38 10.81 -10.51
CA VAL A 201 -0.77 10.87 -11.44
C VAL A 201 -1.89 9.90 -11.01
N HIS A 202 -3.14 10.34 -11.12
CA HIS A 202 -4.34 9.55 -10.85
C HIS A 202 -4.55 8.43 -11.88
N ARG A 203 -3.81 7.32 -11.74
CA ARG A 203 -3.92 6.18 -12.66
C ARG A 203 -5.29 5.50 -12.65
N SER A 204 -6.12 5.78 -11.65
CA SER A 204 -7.50 5.31 -11.52
C SER A 204 -8.49 6.13 -12.37
N GLU A 205 -8.11 7.33 -12.83
CA GLU A 205 -8.97 8.18 -13.66
C GLU A 205 -9.36 7.48 -14.96
N GLU A 206 -8.41 6.83 -15.64
CA GLU A 206 -8.65 6.01 -16.83
C GLU A 206 -9.70 4.91 -16.61
N LEU A 207 -9.79 4.38 -15.38
CA LEU A 207 -10.73 3.33 -15.03
C LEU A 207 -12.10 3.88 -14.61
N LEU A 208 -12.15 5.09 -14.08
CA LEU A 208 -13.31 5.60 -13.35
C LEU A 208 -13.97 6.84 -13.97
N PHE A 209 -13.39 7.45 -15.01
CA PHE A 209 -13.88 8.72 -15.58
C PHE A 209 -15.33 8.66 -16.11
N GLN A 210 -15.81 7.48 -16.53
CA GLN A 210 -17.19 7.27 -17.02
C GLN A 210 -18.18 6.86 -15.92
N ALA A 211 -17.75 6.82 -14.66
CA ALA A 211 -18.63 6.38 -13.59
C ALA A 211 -19.77 7.39 -13.36
N MET A 212 -20.96 6.87 -13.06
CA MET A 212 -22.12 7.67 -12.67
C MET A 212 -22.65 7.21 -11.30
N PRO A 213 -22.70 8.07 -10.28
CA PRO A 213 -22.21 9.46 -10.23
C PRO A 213 -20.68 9.57 -10.49
N PRO A 214 -20.12 10.74 -10.84
CA PRO A 214 -18.68 10.86 -11.10
C PRO A 214 -17.83 10.61 -9.84
N PHE A 215 -16.57 10.25 -10.05
CA PHE A 215 -15.53 10.31 -9.02
C PHE A 215 -14.79 11.66 -9.12
N PHE A 216 -14.29 12.14 -7.99
CA PHE A 216 -13.38 13.28 -7.90
C PHE A 216 -12.00 12.78 -7.51
N PHE A 217 -10.95 13.46 -7.96
CA PHE A 217 -9.57 13.03 -7.80
C PHE A 217 -8.78 14.13 -7.09
N GLU A 218 -8.17 13.79 -5.96
CA GLU A 218 -7.39 14.72 -5.15
C GLU A 218 -6.00 14.17 -4.87
N SER A 219 -4.98 14.99 -5.13
CA SER A 219 -3.61 14.67 -4.74
C SER A 219 -3.33 15.23 -3.35
N VAL A 220 -2.86 14.36 -2.45
CA VAL A 220 -2.38 14.80 -1.14
C VAL A 220 -0.93 15.24 -1.28
N PRO A 221 -0.59 16.49 -0.93
CA PRO A 221 0.77 16.99 -1.07
C PRO A 221 1.74 16.20 -0.18
N GLY A 222 2.95 16.00 -0.67
CA GLY A 222 4.09 15.52 0.11
C GLY A 222 5.18 14.93 -0.79
N SER A 223 6.40 14.87 -0.26
CA SER A 223 7.54 14.24 -0.94
C SER A 223 7.66 12.77 -0.52
N ALA A 224 8.39 11.98 -1.30
CA ALA A 224 8.73 10.60 -0.95
C ALA A 224 9.51 10.51 0.37
N ASP A 225 10.22 11.58 0.74
CA ASP A 225 11.16 11.60 1.87
C ASP A 225 10.56 12.21 3.15
N GLY A 226 9.29 12.61 3.15
CA GLY A 226 8.71 13.33 4.29
C GLY A 226 7.20 13.21 4.43
N LEU A 227 6.75 13.47 5.66
CA LEU A 227 5.35 13.64 6.00
C LEU A 227 4.95 15.11 5.74
N PRO A 228 3.77 15.38 5.17
CA PRO A 228 3.29 16.75 4.99
C PRO A 228 3.02 17.42 6.32
N SER A 229 3.09 18.75 6.32
CA SER A 229 2.75 19.57 7.47
C SER A 229 1.25 19.56 7.75
N GLY A 230 0.86 19.89 8.99
CA GLY A 230 -0.55 20.04 9.36
C GLY A 230 -1.30 21.00 8.43
N GLY A 231 -0.71 22.16 8.11
CA GLY A 231 -1.34 23.15 7.23
C GLY A 231 -1.56 22.65 5.79
N GLN A 232 -0.69 21.77 5.28
CA GLN A 232 -0.89 21.12 3.98
C GLN A 232 -2.11 20.19 4.00
N LEU A 233 -2.27 19.39 5.08
CA LEU A 233 -3.41 18.51 5.26
C LEU A 233 -4.72 19.29 5.47
N ASP A 234 -4.68 20.37 6.26
CA ASP A 234 -5.85 21.23 6.50
C ASP A 234 -6.34 21.90 5.21
N SER A 235 -5.42 22.22 4.29
CA SER A 235 -5.76 22.73 2.96
C SER A 235 -6.53 21.69 2.13
N VAL A 236 -6.13 20.41 2.17
CA VAL A 236 -6.86 19.32 1.50
C VAL A 236 -8.27 19.20 2.06
N VAL A 237 -8.42 19.15 3.39
CA VAL A 237 -9.72 18.99 4.05
C VAL A 237 -10.66 20.14 3.72
N ARG A 238 -10.15 21.38 3.70
CA ARG A 238 -10.93 22.56 3.36
C ARG A 238 -11.46 22.55 1.92
N ARG A 239 -10.73 21.99 0.96
CA ARG A 239 -11.21 21.85 -0.42
C ARG A 239 -12.34 20.82 -0.55
N LEU A 240 -12.35 19.82 0.32
CA LEU A 240 -13.27 18.69 0.27
C LEU A 240 -14.49 18.83 1.18
N THR A 241 -14.44 19.74 2.14
CA THR A 241 -15.56 20.05 3.02
C THR A 241 -16.31 21.23 2.40
N PRO A 242 -17.59 21.08 2.01
CA PRO A 242 -18.39 22.20 1.53
C PRO A 242 -18.37 23.33 2.56
N ALA A 243 -18.28 24.58 2.10
CA ALA A 243 -18.51 25.72 2.98
C ALA A 243 -19.96 25.62 3.49
N THR A 244 -20.11 25.26 4.75
CA THR A 244 -21.40 25.26 5.47
C THR A 244 -21.82 26.68 5.79
#